data_AF-M9RNB9-F1
#
_entry.id   AF-M9RNB9-F1
#
_cell.length_a   1.000
_cell.length_b   1.000
_cell.length_c   1.000
_cell.angle_alpha   90.00
_cell.angle_beta   90.00
_cell.angle_gamma   90.00
#
_symmetry.space_group_name_H-M   'P 1'
#
loop_
_entity.id
_entity.type
_entity.pdbx_description
1 polymer ?
#
loop_
_entity_poly.entity_id
_entity_poly.type
_entity_poly.pdbx_seq_one_letter_code
_entity_poly.pdbx_strand_id
1 'polypeptide(L)'
;MDTRMTKRGNFSDKFKAAVALEALRGDKTVQEIAAKRQLHPTQVSTWKRQAIEGMAGVFSDKIKKAENKDGEIKELHAKIGQLAVENNFLSQGLKG
;
A
#
# COMPACT_ATOMS: atom_id res chain seq x y z
N MET A 1 30.87 -25.45 6.47
CA MET A 1 30.41 -24.04 6.58
C MET A 1 29.30 -23.88 5.56
N ASP A 2 28.09 -24.27 5.95
CA ASP A 2 26.94 -24.34 5.05
C ASP A 2 26.26 -22.98 4.99
N THR A 3 26.65 -22.17 4.01
CA THR A 3 25.98 -20.93 3.65
C THR A 3 24.61 -21.29 3.07
N ARG A 4 23.62 -21.51 3.95
CA ARG A 4 22.23 -21.71 3.55
C ARG A 4 21.71 -20.45 2.89
N MET A 5 21.73 -20.46 1.57
CA MET A 5 21.10 -19.49 0.68
C MET A 5 19.63 -19.35 1.08
N THR A 6 19.30 -18.25 1.76
CA THR A 6 17.95 -17.98 2.28
C THR A 6 17.02 -17.75 1.10
N LYS A 7 16.19 -18.75 0.81
CA LYS A 7 14.99 -18.62 -0.02
C LYS A 7 14.22 -17.39 0.50
N ARG A 8 14.16 -16.32 -0.30
CA ARG A 8 13.44 -15.07 0.02
C ARG A 8 11.96 -15.37 0.17
N GLY A 9 11.55 -15.89 1.34
CA GLY A 9 10.17 -15.99 1.74
C GLY A 9 9.65 -14.58 2.02
N ASN A 10 8.59 -14.17 1.32
CA ASN A 10 7.95 -12.89 1.62
C ASN A 10 7.24 -13.01 2.98
N PHE A 11 7.55 -12.10 3.89
CA PHE A 11 6.80 -11.95 5.14
C PHE A 11 5.45 -11.28 4.87
N SER A 12 4.41 -11.71 5.58
CA SER A 12 3.10 -11.06 5.51
C SER A 12 3.16 -9.65 6.11
N ASP A 13 2.30 -8.75 5.63
CA ASP A 13 2.33 -7.36 6.08
C ASP A 13 1.92 -7.23 7.55
N LYS A 14 1.01 -8.09 8.02
CA LYS A 14 0.67 -8.22 9.44
C LYS A 14 1.89 -8.58 10.29
N PHE A 15 2.75 -9.49 9.81
CA PHE A 15 3.95 -9.88 10.53
C PHE A 15 4.97 -8.74 10.59
N LYS A 16 5.21 -8.05 9.46
CA LYS A 16 6.11 -6.89 9.41
C LYS A 16 5.64 -5.79 10.37
N ALA A 17 4.33 -5.48 10.38
CA ALA A 17 3.73 -4.49 11.25
C ALA A 17 3.90 -4.84 12.74
N ALA A 18 3.70 -6.10 13.12
CA ALA A 18 3.89 -6.56 14.50
C ALA A 18 5.34 -6.41 14.97
N VAL A 19 6.31 -6.74 14.11
CA VAL A 19 7.75 -6.59 14.42
C VAL A 19 8.15 -5.12 14.49
N ALA A 20 7.66 -4.29 13.57
CA ALA A 20 7.90 -2.85 13.59
C ALA A 20 7.33 -2.20 14.87
N LEU A 21 6.13 -2.61 15.30
CA LEU A 21 5.51 -2.14 16.54
C LEU A 21 6.33 -2.53 17.77
N GLU A 22 6.81 -3.78 17.85
CA GLU A 22 7.68 -4.25 18.93
C GLU A 22 8.97 -3.42 18.99
N ALA A 23 9.56 -3.09 17.83
CA ALA A 23 10.75 -2.25 17.73
C ALA A 23 10.50 -0.75 18.01
N LEU A 24 9.26 -0.27 17.85
CA LEU A 24 8.85 1.09 18.18
C LEU A 24 8.58 1.29 19.66
N ARG A 25 8.00 0.28 20.34
CA ARG A 25 7.77 0.31 21.80
C ARG A 25 9.06 0.51 22.58
N GLY A 26 10.16 -0.06 22.11
CA GLY A 26 11.47 0.10 22.73
C GLY A 26 11.73 -0.82 23.93
N ASP A 27 10.78 -1.69 24.29
CA ASP A 27 10.94 -2.68 25.38
C ASP A 27 12.07 -3.68 25.13
N LYS A 28 12.47 -3.84 23.86
CA LYS A 28 13.54 -4.73 23.40
C LYS A 28 14.37 -4.03 22.34
N THR A 29 15.65 -4.37 22.31
CA THR A 29 16.57 -3.95 21.28
C THR A 29 16.25 -4.60 19.94
N VAL A 30 16.74 -3.99 18.86
CA VAL A 30 16.62 -4.55 17.49
C VAL A 30 17.22 -5.95 17.42
N GLN A 31 18.32 -6.18 18.14
CA GLN A 31 19.05 -7.45 18.20
C GLN A 31 18.23 -8.55 18.88
N GLU A 32 17.60 -8.24 20.02
CA GLU A 32 16.74 -9.20 20.74
C GLU A 32 15.49 -9.55 19.95
N ILE A 33 14.88 -8.56 19.28
CA ILE A 33 13.72 -8.78 18.40
C ILE A 33 14.14 -9.64 17.21
N ALA A 34 15.28 -9.34 16.59
CA ALA A 34 15.83 -10.10 15.48
C ALA A 34 16.08 -11.57 15.87
N ALA A 35 16.73 -11.80 17.02
CA ALA A 35 16.96 -13.15 17.54
C ALA A 35 15.64 -13.89 17.81
N LYS A 36 14.69 -13.25 18.52
CA LYS A 36 13.40 -13.86 18.87
C LYS A 36 12.56 -14.22 17.64
N ARG A 37 12.61 -13.41 16.59
CA ARG A 37 11.81 -13.57 15.38
C ARG A 37 12.56 -14.27 14.25
N GLN A 38 13.81 -14.69 14.47
CA GLN A 38 14.70 -15.29 13.48
C GLN A 38 14.86 -14.40 12.22
N LEU A 39 15.00 -13.10 12.45
CA LEU A 39 15.18 -12.08 11.43
C LEU A 39 16.60 -11.55 11.44
N HIS A 40 17.03 -10.99 10.31
CA HIS A 40 18.23 -10.17 10.29
C HIS A 40 17.95 -8.82 10.97
N PRO A 41 18.86 -8.26 11.81
CA PRO A 41 18.66 -6.96 12.45
C PRO A 41 18.27 -5.83 11.48
N THR A 42 18.84 -5.85 10.26
CA THR A 42 18.50 -4.89 9.19
C THR A 42 17.03 -4.98 8.75
N GLN A 43 16.39 -6.15 8.81
CA GLN A 43 14.96 -6.27 8.47
C GLN A 43 14.10 -5.57 9.52
N VAL A 44 14.43 -5.77 10.80
CA VAL A 44 13.73 -5.13 11.92
C VAL A 44 13.90 -3.61 11.86
N SER A 45 15.12 -3.11 11.63
CA SER A 45 15.35 -1.66 11.50
C SER A 45 14.65 -1.07 10.28
N THR A 46 14.63 -1.78 9.16
CA THR A 46 13.92 -1.35 7.95
C THR A 46 12.42 -1.23 8.19
N TRP A 47 11.79 -2.24 8.79
CA TRP A 47 10.35 -2.20 9.05
C TRP A 47 9.98 -1.18 10.12
N LYS A 48 10.83 -0.98 11.14
CA LYS A 48 10.67 0.13 12.09
C LYS A 48 10.63 1.47 11.37
N ARG A 49 11.59 1.72 10.46
CA ARG A 49 11.64 2.96 9.68
C ARG A 49 10.41 3.13 8.78
N GLN A 50 10.03 2.08 8.05
CA GLN A 50 8.83 2.11 7.20
C GLN A 50 7.56 2.42 8.00
N ALA A 51 7.43 1.87 9.20
CA ALA A 51 6.29 2.17 10.07
C ALA A 51 6.28 3.65 10.50
N ILE A 52 7.43 4.24 10.84
CA ILE A 52 7.53 5.68 11.18
C ILE A 52 7.16 6.56 9.99
N GLU A 53 7.76 6.29 8.82
CA GLU A 53 7.50 7.04 7.59
C GLU A 53 6.03 6.96 7.15
N GLY A 54 5.42 5.79 7.29
CA GLY A 54 4.02 5.55 6.94
C GLY A 54 2.99 6.03 7.99
N MET A 55 3.42 6.28 9.23
CA MET A 55 2.49 6.53 10.35
C MET A 55 1.65 7.78 10.15
N ALA A 56 2.24 8.87 9.64
CA ALA A 56 1.51 10.11 9.36
C ALA A 56 0.39 9.90 8.33
N GLY A 57 0.57 8.97 7.40
CA GLY A 57 -0.44 8.60 6.41
C GLY A 57 -1.69 7.95 7.01
N VAL A 58 -1.53 7.18 8.10
CA VAL A 58 -2.64 6.50 8.80
C VAL A 58 -3.60 7.51 9.44
N PHE A 59 -3.07 8.62 9.96
CA PHE A 59 -3.87 9.71 10.53
C PHE A 59 -4.35 10.72 9.48
N SER A 60 -3.86 10.62 8.24
CA SER A 60 -4.32 11.47 7.15
C SER A 60 -5.66 10.96 6.62
N ASP A 61 -6.63 11.87 6.45
CA ASP A 61 -7.94 11.54 5.88
C ASP A 61 -7.88 11.13 4.38
N LYS A 62 -6.67 11.03 3.82
CA LYS A 62 -6.43 10.64 2.43
C LYS A 62 -6.80 9.19 2.14
N ILE A 63 -6.83 8.31 3.15
CA ILE A 63 -7.29 6.92 2.99
C ILE A 63 -8.75 6.89 2.51
N LYS A 64 -9.63 7.75 3.04
CA LYS A 64 -11.02 7.91 2.57
C LYS A 64 -11.12 8.48 1.14
N LYS A 65 -10.08 9.20 0.71
CA LYS A 65 -10.02 9.79 -0.64
C LYS A 65 -9.69 8.75 -1.71
N ALA A 66 -9.01 7.65 -1.35
CA ALA A 66 -8.74 6.55 -2.27
C ALA A 66 -10.02 5.76 -2.60
N GLU A 67 -10.91 5.54 -1.63
CA GLU A 67 -12.22 4.90 -1.85
C GLU A 67 -13.15 5.77 -2.72
N ASN A 68 -13.06 7.10 -2.60
CA ASN A 68 -13.80 8.03 -3.47
C ASN A 68 -13.33 8.04 -4.93
N LYS A 69 -12.08 7.66 -5.22
CA LYS A 69 -11.56 7.64 -6.60
C LYS A 69 -12.29 6.62 -7.49
N ASP A 70 -12.68 5.48 -6.95
CA ASP A 70 -13.41 4.47 -7.71
C ASP A 70 -14.82 4.96 -8.10
N GLY A 71 -15.45 5.77 -7.24
CA GLY A 71 -16.70 6.46 -7.56
C GLY A 71 -16.53 7.49 -8.67
N GLU A 72 -15.50 8.33 -8.55
CA GLU A 72 -15.17 9.36 -9.54
C GLU A 72 -14.82 8.76 -10.92
N ILE A 73 -14.06 7.65 -10.96
CA ILE A 73 -13.73 6.94 -12.20
C ILE A 73 -14.99 6.39 -12.87
N LYS A 74 -15.92 5.81 -12.11
CA LYS A 74 -17.20 5.31 -12.66
C LYS A 74 -18.04 6.43 -13.24
N GLU A 75 -18.12 7.57 -12.55
CA GLU A 75 -18.86 8.74 -13.02
C GLU A 75 -18.25 9.30 -14.31
N LEU A 76 -16.93 9.42 -14.37
CA LEU A 76 -16.22 9.85 -15.58
C LEU A 76 -16.45 8.90 -16.75
N HIS A 77 -16.40 7.57 -16.54
CA HIS A 77 -16.71 6.59 -17.59
C HIS A 77 -18.16 6.71 -18.09
N ALA A 78 -19.13 6.91 -17.21
CA ALA A 78 -20.52 7.13 -17.61
C ALA A 78 -20.67 8.39 -18.47
N LYS A 79 -19.99 9.48 -18.09
CA LYS A 79 -20.02 10.75 -18.83
C LYS A 79 -19.36 10.63 -20.21
N ILE A 80 -18.26 9.89 -20.32
CA ILE A 80 -17.63 9.56 -21.62
C ILE A 80 -18.62 8.80 -22.51
N GLY A 81 -19.33 7.81 -21.96
CA GLY A 81 -20.35 7.05 -22.70
C GLY A 81 -21.50 7.93 -23.20
N GLN A 82 -22.03 8.81 -22.34
CA GLN A 82 -23.08 9.76 -22.72
C GLN A 82 -22.61 10.70 -23.85
N LEU A 83 -21.43 11.29 -23.69
CA LEU A 83 -20.84 12.20 -24.69
C LEU A 83 -20.57 11.47 -26.02
N ALA A 84 -20.19 10.19 -25.99
CA ALA A 84 -19.99 9.40 -27.21
C ALA A 84 -21.32 9.19 -27.97
N VAL A 85 -22.41 8.89 -27.25
CA VAL A 85 -23.75 8.75 -27.85
C VAL A 85 -24.24 10.08 -28.42
N GLU A 86 -24.09 11.17 -27.67
CA GLU A 86 -24.52 12.50 -28.09
C GLU A 86 -23.74 13.01 -29.31
N ASN A 87 -22.42 12.83 -29.32
CA ASN A 87 -21.60 13.14 -30.50
C ASN A 87 -21.96 12.28 -31.71
N ASN A 88 -22.25 10.99 -31.53
CA ASN A 88 -22.68 10.13 -32.63
C ASN A 88 -24.03 10.60 -33.21
N PHE A 89 -24.97 10.97 -32.35
CA PHE A 89 -26.27 11.51 -32.75
C PHE A 89 -26.12 12.81 -33.55
N LEU A 90 -25.34 13.78 -33.05
CA LEU A 90 -25.09 15.05 -33.73
C LEU A 90 -24.37 14.87 -35.08
N SER A 91 -23.41 13.95 -35.15
CA SER A 91 -22.68 13.63 -36.38
C SER A 91 -23.57 13.00 -37.45
N GLN A 92 -24.55 12.19 -37.06
CA GLN A 92 -25.54 11.62 -37.98
C GLN A 92 -26.51 12.68 -38.50
N GLY A 93 -26.96 13.60 -37.65
CA GLY A 93 -27.83 14.71 -38.05
C GLY A 93 -27.17 15.72 -38.99
N LEU A 94 -25.84 15.88 -38.92
CA LEU A 94 -25.06 16.76 -39.80
C LEU A 94 -24.69 16.12 -41.16
N LYS A 95 -24.87 14.80 -41.31
CA LYS A 95 -24.61 14.06 -42.55
C LYS A 95 -25.87 13.81 -43.39
N GLY A 96 -27.04 14.22 -42.90
CA GLY A 96 -28.32 14.14 -43.60
C GLY A 96 -28.67 15.41 -44.36
#